data_AF-A0A0N1IGA9-F1
#
_entry.id   AF-A0A0N1IGA9-F1
#
_cell.length_a   1.000
_cell.length_b   1.000
_cell.length_c   1.000
_cell.angle_alpha   90.00
_cell.angle_beta   90.00
_cell.angle_gamma   90.00
#
_symmetry.space_group_name_H-M   'P 1'
#
loop_
_entity.id
_entity.type
_entity.pdbx_description
1 polymer ?
#
loop_
_entity_poly.entity_id
_entity_poly.type
_entity_poly.pdbx_seq_one_letter_code
_entity_poly.pdbx_strand_id
1 'polypeptide(L)'
;MEKLRFKFEVLASSDVKTNMLCITSIETPDGRTYEVPDDLKAVSKHTAILSSEVYNKIKNSLKKRHQTRSVWIPLDTNFRKIYLDAGENVQFGDQYLEEITVKSNPSPDNTSSYLSEKKNLGKAAERFLMERYSNKTLNAEQWINEFESECERFEIIQSEEKIETLKHLLEKHCLDWYSSMLIKLTVNSQWKVWRDNFCETFGNKGWSQIKYAFTFKYQAGSLLEYAIKKEKLLLDVNKQIDTQTMINLIVMGLPDHIIDKIDKETAKSTASLYNEISKHEYVTNKKDFSKNKIYTNQYKGKMDKIKPCKICENLNKGVRFHPEEKCWFRQTKINDHNRNSNKTVNNSVIDIELNNEYQKNE
;
A
#
# COMPACT_ATOMS: atom_id res chain seq x y z
N MET A 1 35.64 -7.17 -38.72
CA MET A 1 35.86 -6.20 -37.62
C MET A 1 37.35 -5.87 -37.43
N GLU A 2 37.71 -4.59 -37.20
CA GLU A 2 39.12 -4.13 -37.09
C GLU A 2 39.63 -3.94 -35.63
N LYS A 3 38.72 -3.73 -34.67
CA LYS A 3 39.04 -3.48 -33.26
C LYS A 3 37.89 -3.95 -32.37
N LEU A 4 38.17 -4.27 -31.12
CA LEU A 4 37.16 -4.56 -30.09
C LEU A 4 37.41 -3.68 -28.86
N ARG A 5 36.36 -3.35 -28.11
CA ARG A 5 36.46 -2.58 -26.87
C ARG A 5 36.30 -3.48 -25.67
N PHE A 6 37.33 -3.55 -24.83
CA PHE A 6 37.33 -4.40 -23.64
C PHE A 6 37.03 -3.55 -22.41
N LYS A 7 36.05 -3.98 -21.60
CA LYS A 7 35.74 -3.36 -20.30
C LYS A 7 36.48 -4.09 -19.19
N PHE A 8 37.37 -3.37 -18.53
CA PHE A 8 38.15 -3.84 -17.39
C PHE A 8 37.52 -3.35 -16.09
N GLU A 9 37.50 -4.21 -15.07
CA GLU A 9 36.99 -3.91 -13.73
C GLU A 9 37.86 -4.56 -12.65
N VAL A 10 38.07 -3.87 -11.53
CA VAL A 10 38.78 -4.42 -10.37
C VAL A 10 37.78 -5.05 -9.40
N LEU A 11 37.69 -6.37 -9.38
CA LEU A 11 36.77 -7.14 -8.52
C LEU A 11 37.48 -7.78 -7.32
N ALA A 12 36.71 -8.21 -6.32
CA ALA A 12 37.22 -9.01 -5.22
C ALA A 12 37.56 -10.42 -5.70
N SER A 13 38.69 -10.98 -5.25
CA SER A 13 38.93 -12.42 -5.39
C SER A 13 38.03 -13.23 -4.45
N SER A 14 38.02 -14.56 -4.63
CA SER A 14 37.36 -15.53 -3.75
C SER A 14 37.70 -15.33 -2.26
N ASP A 15 38.91 -14.86 -1.95
CA ASP A 15 39.38 -14.64 -0.58
C ASP A 15 38.99 -13.27 0.03
N VAL A 16 38.15 -12.46 -0.65
CA VAL A 16 37.62 -11.14 -0.23
C VAL A 16 38.67 -10.05 0.04
N LYS A 17 39.92 -10.39 0.35
CA LYS A 17 41.05 -9.50 0.67
C LYS A 17 41.85 -9.07 -0.55
N THR A 18 41.95 -9.93 -1.56
CA THR A 18 42.72 -9.65 -2.79
C THR A 18 41.83 -9.02 -3.86
N ASN A 19 42.39 -8.06 -4.59
CA ASN A 19 41.74 -7.44 -5.74
C ASN A 19 42.27 -8.10 -7.01
N MET A 20 41.38 -8.51 -7.90
CA MET A 20 41.71 -9.08 -9.20
C MET A 20 41.23 -8.14 -10.30
N LEU A 21 42.04 -7.97 -11.34
CA LEU A 21 41.62 -7.28 -12.55
C LEU A 21 40.88 -8.27 -13.45
N CYS A 22 39.68 -7.88 -13.87
CA CYS A 22 38.78 -8.69 -14.66
C CYS A 22 38.38 -7.97 -15.95
N ILE A 23 38.13 -8.72 -17.02
CA ILE A 23 37.45 -8.28 -18.24
C ILE A 23 36.00 -8.71 -18.10
N THR A 24 35.08 -7.76 -18.01
CA THR A 24 33.68 -8.05 -17.75
C THR A 24 32.84 -8.09 -19.02
N SER A 25 33.24 -7.32 -20.04
CA SER A 25 32.54 -7.33 -21.33
C SER A 25 33.44 -6.93 -22.50
N ILE A 26 33.04 -7.33 -23.70
CA ILE A 26 33.67 -7.00 -24.98
C ILE A 26 32.63 -6.33 -25.87
N GLU A 27 32.89 -5.13 -26.36
CA GLU A 27 32.00 -4.37 -27.24
C GLU A 27 32.59 -4.30 -28.66
N THR A 28 31.75 -4.58 -29.65
CA THR A 28 32.10 -4.53 -31.08
C THR A 28 31.89 -3.11 -31.64
N PRO A 29 32.53 -2.75 -32.77
CA PRO A 29 32.40 -1.41 -33.37
C PRO A 29 30.97 -1.00 -33.74
N ASP A 30 30.08 -1.97 -33.96
CA ASP A 30 28.66 -1.79 -34.24
C ASP A 30 27.80 -1.60 -32.97
N GLY A 31 28.43 -1.50 -31.78
CA GLY A 31 27.77 -1.15 -30.53
C GLY A 31 27.17 -2.34 -29.77
N ARG A 32 27.36 -3.57 -30.25
CA ARG A 32 26.94 -4.78 -29.53
C ARG A 32 27.94 -5.06 -28.42
N THR A 33 27.44 -5.36 -27.23
CA THR A 33 28.28 -5.67 -26.06
C THR A 33 28.07 -7.13 -25.70
N TYR A 34 29.14 -7.85 -25.40
CA TYR A 34 29.11 -9.27 -25.07
C TYR A 34 29.67 -9.50 -23.67
N GLU A 35 29.01 -10.31 -22.85
CA GLU A 35 29.46 -10.62 -21.49
C GLU A 35 30.53 -11.71 -21.52
N VAL A 36 31.59 -11.54 -20.72
CA VAL A 36 32.56 -12.60 -20.45
C VAL A 36 32.06 -13.43 -19.27
N PRO A 37 31.88 -14.76 -19.37
CA PRO A 37 31.40 -15.59 -18.27
C PRO A 37 32.27 -15.50 -17.02
N ASP A 38 31.67 -15.62 -15.83
CA ASP A 38 32.32 -15.37 -14.53
C ASP A 38 33.64 -16.12 -14.36
N ASP A 39 33.66 -17.39 -14.78
CA ASP A 39 34.86 -18.21 -14.71
C ASP A 39 36.00 -17.67 -15.59
N LEU A 40 35.69 -16.98 -16.69
CA LEU A 40 36.65 -16.47 -17.64
C LEU A 40 37.01 -15.00 -17.44
N LYS A 41 36.32 -14.27 -16.54
CA LYS A 41 36.52 -12.82 -16.33
C LYS A 41 37.95 -12.44 -15.92
N ALA A 42 38.69 -13.30 -15.23
CA ALA A 42 40.03 -12.95 -14.72
C ALA A 42 41.00 -12.61 -15.87
N VAL A 43 41.66 -11.44 -15.83
CA VAL A 43 42.61 -11.01 -16.87
C VAL A 43 43.78 -12.00 -17.02
N SER A 44 44.10 -12.76 -15.97
CA SER A 44 45.07 -13.86 -16.03
C SER A 44 44.75 -14.90 -17.11
N LYS A 45 43.48 -15.07 -17.48
CA LYS A 45 43.02 -15.98 -18.54
C LYS A 45 43.15 -15.39 -19.94
N HIS A 46 43.33 -14.07 -20.06
CA HIS A 46 43.45 -13.35 -21.32
C HIS A 46 44.94 -13.09 -21.67
N THR A 47 45.68 -14.16 -21.98
CA THR A 47 47.14 -14.12 -22.18
C THR A 47 47.59 -13.12 -23.25
N ALA A 48 46.87 -13.02 -24.37
CA ALA A 48 47.16 -12.03 -25.42
C ALA A 48 47.05 -10.58 -24.93
N ILE A 49 46.13 -10.29 -24.01
CA ILE A 49 45.98 -8.96 -23.40
C ILE A 49 47.12 -8.71 -22.41
N LEU A 50 47.51 -9.70 -21.59
CA LEU A 50 48.63 -9.58 -20.66
C LEU A 50 49.94 -9.23 -21.35
N SER A 51 50.18 -9.78 -22.55
CA SER A 51 51.37 -9.49 -23.35
C SER A 51 51.35 -8.12 -24.04
N SER A 52 50.22 -7.40 -24.01
CA SER A 52 50.08 -6.12 -24.70
C SER A 52 50.52 -4.93 -23.85
N GLU A 53 51.03 -3.88 -24.49
CA GLU A 53 51.30 -2.60 -23.82
C GLU A 53 50.05 -1.96 -23.20
N VAL A 54 48.87 -2.31 -23.74
CA VAL A 54 47.57 -1.82 -23.27
C VAL A 54 47.32 -2.27 -21.83
N TYR A 55 47.70 -3.50 -21.48
CA TYR A 55 47.54 -4.02 -20.12
C TYR A 55 48.36 -3.22 -19.10
N ASN A 56 49.60 -2.84 -19.42
CA ASN A 56 50.43 -2.02 -18.53
C ASN A 56 49.79 -0.65 -18.25
N LYS A 57 49.19 -0.02 -19.28
CA LYS A 57 48.46 1.24 -19.14
C LYS A 57 47.21 1.07 -18.27
N ILE A 58 46.45 -0.03 -18.47
CA ILE A 58 45.25 -0.32 -17.68
C ILE A 58 45.60 -0.58 -16.21
N LYS A 59 46.60 -1.43 -15.94
CA LYS A 59 47.07 -1.75 -14.59
C LYS A 59 47.51 -0.52 -13.82
N ASN A 60 48.16 0.44 -14.48
CA ASN A 60 48.56 1.71 -13.87
C ASN A 60 47.37 2.65 -13.62
N SER A 61 46.28 2.51 -14.38
CA SER A 61 45.09 3.38 -14.31
C SER A 61 44.02 2.92 -13.32
N LEU A 62 43.91 1.61 -13.07
CA LEU A 62 42.90 1.00 -12.18
C LEU A 62 43.54 0.58 -10.86
N LYS A 63 43.37 1.41 -9.83
CA LYS A 63 44.05 1.25 -8.51
C LYS A 63 43.11 0.90 -7.36
N LYS A 64 41.81 1.17 -7.48
CA LYS A 64 40.81 0.93 -6.42
C LYS A 64 39.80 -0.13 -6.88
N ARG A 65 39.21 -0.85 -5.90
CA ARG A 65 38.14 -1.82 -6.14
C ARG A 65 36.92 -1.14 -6.79
N HIS A 66 36.23 -1.86 -7.68
CA HIS A 66 35.09 -1.41 -8.49
C HIS A 66 35.39 -0.29 -9.49
N GLN A 67 36.66 0.08 -9.69
CA GLN A 67 37.01 0.97 -10.79
C GLN A 67 36.92 0.23 -12.12
N THR A 68 36.31 0.88 -13.10
CA THR A 68 36.12 0.34 -14.45
C THR A 68 36.79 1.21 -15.51
N ARG A 69 37.28 0.60 -16.60
CA ARG A 69 37.77 1.31 -17.79
C ARG A 69 37.46 0.51 -19.05
N SER A 70 36.93 1.15 -20.08
CA SER A 70 36.73 0.52 -21.39
C SER A 70 37.76 1.03 -22.39
N VAL A 71 38.46 0.14 -23.08
CA VAL A 71 39.58 0.47 -23.99
C VAL A 71 39.40 -0.24 -25.33
N TRP A 72 39.53 0.52 -26.43
CA TRP A 72 39.58 -0.04 -27.79
C TRP A 72 40.95 -0.65 -28.05
N ILE A 73 40.99 -1.92 -28.43
CA ILE A 73 42.19 -2.67 -28.77
C ILE A 73 42.09 -3.09 -30.24
N PRO A 74 43.05 -2.70 -31.10
CA PRO A 74 43.13 -3.18 -32.48
C PRO A 74 43.31 -4.70 -32.53
N LEU A 75 42.65 -5.37 -33.46
CA LEU A 75 42.77 -6.82 -33.63
C LEU A 75 43.93 -7.13 -34.58
N ASP A 76 45.05 -7.59 -34.03
CA ASP A 76 46.06 -8.28 -34.84
C ASP A 76 45.60 -9.71 -35.20
N THR A 77 46.40 -10.42 -36.00
CA THR A 77 46.09 -11.80 -36.43
C THR A 77 45.96 -12.79 -35.28
N ASN A 78 46.56 -12.51 -34.12
CA ASN A 78 46.48 -13.36 -32.94
C ASN A 78 45.21 -13.05 -32.13
N PHE A 79 44.96 -11.78 -31.83
CA PHE A 79 43.73 -11.32 -31.17
C PHE A 79 42.47 -11.73 -31.93
N ARG A 80 42.51 -11.65 -33.27
CA ARG A 80 41.38 -12.03 -34.10
C ARG A 80 41.01 -13.51 -33.92
N LYS A 81 41.99 -14.42 -33.84
CA LYS A 81 41.72 -15.85 -33.63
C LYS A 81 41.18 -16.17 -32.23
N ILE A 82 41.58 -15.40 -31.23
CA ILE A 82 41.18 -15.62 -29.84
C ILE A 82 39.75 -15.12 -29.59
N TYR A 83 39.40 -13.96 -30.16
CA TYR A 83 38.15 -13.27 -29.83
C TYR A 83 37.09 -13.31 -30.93
N LEU A 84 37.45 -13.73 -32.15
CA LEU A 84 36.53 -13.85 -33.27
C LEU A 84 36.70 -15.19 -33.99
N ASP A 85 35.59 -15.76 -34.49
CA ASP A 85 35.63 -16.89 -35.40
C ASP A 85 35.74 -16.43 -36.88
N ALA A 86 35.72 -17.39 -37.82
CA ALA A 86 35.74 -17.10 -39.25
C ALA A 86 34.51 -16.31 -39.74
N GLY A 87 33.39 -16.38 -39.02
CA GLY A 87 32.15 -15.65 -39.28
C GLY A 87 32.08 -14.28 -38.60
N GLU A 88 33.15 -13.83 -37.94
CA GLU A 88 33.19 -12.63 -37.10
C GLU A 88 32.27 -12.66 -35.87
N ASN A 89 31.91 -13.85 -35.37
CA ASN A 89 31.19 -14.00 -34.11
C ASN A 89 32.15 -13.84 -32.92
N VAL A 90 31.71 -13.16 -31.85
CA VAL A 90 32.54 -12.95 -30.66
C VAL A 90 32.59 -14.22 -29.82
N GLN A 91 33.81 -14.72 -29.60
CA GLN A 91 34.08 -15.93 -28.83
C GLN A 91 35.18 -15.69 -27.81
N PHE A 92 35.27 -16.54 -26.79
CA PHE A 92 36.45 -16.62 -25.94
C PHE A 92 36.56 -18.00 -25.29
N GLY A 93 37.69 -18.68 -25.48
CA GLY A 93 37.82 -20.10 -25.14
C GLY A 93 37.00 -20.96 -26.11
N ASP A 94 36.33 -21.99 -25.58
CA ASP A 94 35.54 -22.93 -26.37
C ASP A 94 34.05 -22.55 -26.46
N GLN A 95 33.72 -21.27 -26.26
CA GLN A 95 32.33 -20.78 -26.21
C GLN A 95 32.14 -19.42 -26.88
N TYR A 96 30.95 -19.20 -27.43
CA TYR A 96 30.48 -17.90 -27.91
C TYR A 96 30.01 -17.05 -26.73
N LEU A 97 30.25 -15.73 -26.80
CA LEU A 97 29.85 -14.82 -25.74
C LEU A 97 28.39 -14.37 -25.93
N GLU A 98 27.68 -14.19 -24.82
CA GLU A 98 26.28 -13.73 -24.83
C GLU A 98 26.20 -12.21 -25.02
N GLU A 99 25.34 -11.73 -25.91
CA GLU A 99 25.15 -10.30 -26.15
C GLU A 99 24.31 -9.66 -25.02
N ILE A 100 24.91 -8.68 -24.33
CA ILE A 100 24.26 -7.80 -23.36
C ILE A 100 23.55 -6.67 -24.12
N THR A 101 22.23 -6.75 -24.24
CA THR A 101 21.41 -5.62 -24.68
C THR A 101 21.32 -4.58 -23.55
N VAL A 102 22.28 -3.66 -23.48
CA VAL A 102 22.14 -2.47 -22.63
C VAL A 102 21.08 -1.58 -23.26
N LYS A 103 19.88 -1.57 -22.68
CA LYS A 103 18.84 -0.58 -23.01
C LYS A 103 19.34 0.80 -22.61
N SER A 104 20.03 1.47 -23.54
CA SER A 104 20.12 2.93 -23.50
C SER A 104 18.71 3.47 -23.70
N ASN A 105 18.29 4.39 -22.84
CA ASN A 105 16.95 4.99 -22.87
C ASN A 105 16.58 5.41 -24.30
N PRO A 106 15.51 4.89 -24.91
CA PRO A 106 15.12 5.36 -26.23
C PRO A 106 14.26 6.62 -26.08
N SER A 107 14.67 7.66 -26.81
CA SER A 107 13.76 8.64 -27.39
C SER A 107 12.66 7.90 -28.16
N PRO A 108 11.40 8.40 -28.18
CA PRO A 108 10.34 7.72 -28.90
C PRO A 108 10.57 7.92 -30.40
N ASP A 109 10.65 6.83 -31.16
CA ASP A 109 9.72 6.60 -32.27
C ASP A 109 9.95 5.24 -32.96
N ASN A 110 8.85 4.52 -33.07
CA ASN A 110 8.48 3.55 -34.11
C ASN A 110 9.37 2.33 -34.34
N THR A 111 8.92 1.18 -33.82
CA THR A 111 8.12 0.18 -34.58
C THR A 111 8.25 -1.17 -33.89
N SER A 112 7.09 -1.82 -33.73
CA SER A 112 6.82 -3.10 -33.09
C SER A 112 7.79 -4.25 -33.34
N SER A 113 7.80 -5.16 -32.36
CA SER A 113 8.19 -6.59 -32.38
C SER A 113 9.66 -6.86 -32.01
N TYR A 114 10.04 -7.73 -31.05
CA TYR A 114 9.42 -8.92 -30.48
C TYR A 114 9.88 -9.15 -29.02
N LEU A 115 8.93 -9.62 -28.20
CA LEU A 115 9.05 -10.61 -27.11
C LEU A 115 10.11 -10.43 -25.99
N SER A 116 9.57 -10.16 -24.81
CA SER A 116 10.07 -10.52 -23.48
C SER A 116 11.46 -9.99 -23.10
N GLU A 117 11.60 -8.68 -23.18
CA GLU A 117 12.16 -7.99 -22.02
C GLU A 117 11.36 -8.43 -20.80
N LYS A 118 11.96 -9.15 -19.83
CA LYS A 118 11.34 -9.38 -18.52
C LYS A 118 10.85 -8.01 -18.03
N LYS A 119 9.54 -7.74 -18.17
CA LYS A 119 8.90 -6.58 -17.55
C LYS A 119 9.30 -6.71 -16.09
N ASN A 120 10.03 -5.74 -15.57
CA ASN A 120 10.29 -5.75 -14.14
C ASN A 120 8.95 -5.40 -13.50
N LEU A 121 8.14 -6.44 -13.23
CA LEU A 121 6.75 -6.34 -12.80
C LEU A 121 6.64 -5.55 -11.49
N GLY A 122 7.68 -5.61 -10.64
CA GLY A 122 7.79 -4.76 -9.45
C GLY A 122 7.89 -3.28 -9.79
N LYS A 123 8.76 -2.89 -10.75
CA LYS A 123 8.84 -1.50 -11.22
C LYS A 123 7.58 -1.05 -11.96
N ALA A 124 6.88 -1.96 -12.63
CA ALA A 124 5.60 -1.67 -13.25
C ALA A 124 4.55 -1.40 -12.17
N ALA A 125 4.44 -2.26 -11.15
CA ALA A 125 3.54 -2.10 -10.01
C ALA A 125 3.76 -0.78 -9.25
N GLU A 126 5.01 -0.34 -9.09
CA GLU A 126 5.32 0.97 -8.46
C GLU A 126 4.75 2.18 -9.22
N ARG A 127 4.45 2.02 -10.51
CA ARG A 127 3.88 3.07 -11.37
C ARG A 127 2.35 2.98 -11.48
N PHE A 128 1.74 2.00 -10.80
CA PHE A 128 0.28 1.89 -10.77
C PHE A 128 -0.30 3.03 -9.95
N LEU A 129 -1.38 3.65 -10.44
CA LEU A 129 -2.06 4.77 -9.78
C LEU A 129 -3.11 4.25 -8.80
N MET A 130 -2.68 3.43 -7.85
CA MET A 130 -3.55 2.84 -6.84
C MET A 130 -2.82 2.59 -5.53
N GLU A 131 -3.60 2.58 -4.46
CA GLU A 131 -3.09 2.22 -3.14
C GLU A 131 -2.88 0.71 -3.05
N ARG A 132 -1.88 0.30 -2.27
CA ARG A 132 -1.71 -1.12 -1.95
C ARG A 132 -2.91 -1.62 -1.16
N TYR A 133 -3.33 -2.85 -1.46
CA TYR A 133 -4.47 -3.42 -0.80
C TYR A 133 -4.17 -3.69 0.67
N SER A 134 -5.06 -3.17 1.51
CA SER A 134 -5.22 -3.60 2.88
C SER A 134 -6.71 -3.81 3.14
N ASN A 135 -7.06 -4.81 3.96
CA ASN A 135 -8.43 -5.14 4.34
C ASN A 135 -9.14 -4.07 5.22
N LYS A 136 -8.75 -2.79 5.12
CA LYS A 136 -9.23 -1.71 5.99
C LYS A 136 -10.00 -0.62 5.27
N THR A 137 -9.74 -0.38 3.98
CA THR A 137 -10.10 0.89 3.36
C THR A 137 -10.84 0.76 2.03
N LEU A 138 -10.77 -0.38 1.34
CA LEU A 138 -11.26 -0.49 -0.02
C LEU A 138 -12.10 -1.75 -0.19
N ASN A 139 -13.20 -1.60 -0.93
CA ASN A 139 -13.98 -2.72 -1.42
C ASN A 139 -13.08 -3.60 -2.30
N ALA A 140 -12.91 -4.88 -1.92
CA ALA A 140 -12.02 -5.80 -2.61
C ALA A 140 -12.36 -5.96 -4.10
N GLU A 141 -13.65 -5.94 -4.45
CA GLU A 141 -14.10 -6.04 -5.84
C GLU A 141 -13.73 -4.77 -6.64
N GLN A 142 -13.90 -3.59 -6.05
CA GLN A 142 -13.49 -2.36 -6.72
C GLN A 142 -11.97 -2.30 -6.90
N TRP A 143 -11.23 -2.64 -5.85
CA TRP A 143 -9.78 -2.62 -5.89
C TRP A 143 -9.21 -3.60 -6.92
N ILE A 144 -9.75 -4.82 -7.01
CA ILE A 144 -9.27 -5.80 -7.99
C ILE A 144 -9.61 -5.40 -9.42
N ASN A 145 -10.74 -4.72 -9.64
CA ASN A 145 -11.11 -4.18 -10.96
C ASN A 145 -10.20 -3.01 -11.38
N GLU A 146 -9.83 -2.14 -10.43
CA GLU A 146 -8.81 -1.11 -10.67
C GLU A 146 -7.46 -1.76 -11.00
N PHE A 147 -7.14 -2.88 -10.35
CA PHE A 147 -5.88 -3.60 -10.59
C PHE A 147 -5.86 -4.18 -12.00
N GLU A 148 -6.97 -4.80 -12.43
CA GLU A 148 -7.11 -5.28 -13.81
C GLU A 148 -6.97 -4.15 -14.83
N SER A 149 -7.57 -2.99 -14.56
CA SER A 149 -7.48 -1.80 -15.43
C SER A 149 -6.04 -1.28 -15.55
N GLU A 150 -5.30 -1.25 -14.43
CA GLU A 150 -3.89 -0.86 -14.44
C GLU A 150 -3.01 -1.92 -15.12
N CYS A 151 -3.29 -3.22 -14.93
CA CYS A 151 -2.63 -4.27 -15.69
C CYS A 151 -2.82 -4.07 -17.20
N GLU A 152 -4.03 -3.76 -17.66
CA GLU A 152 -4.29 -3.44 -19.06
C GLU A 152 -3.50 -2.21 -19.52
N ARG A 153 -3.46 -1.14 -18.71
CA ARG A 153 -2.70 0.09 -19.01
C ARG A 153 -1.19 -0.16 -19.19
N PHE A 154 -0.62 -1.12 -18.48
CA PHE A 154 0.79 -1.53 -18.59
C PHE A 154 1.00 -2.76 -19.48
N GLU A 155 -0.03 -3.16 -20.24
CA GLU A 155 0.00 -4.31 -21.16
C GLU A 155 0.40 -5.62 -20.45
N ILE A 156 0.02 -5.79 -19.19
CA ILE A 156 0.17 -7.02 -18.40
C ILE A 156 -1.04 -7.89 -18.69
N ILE A 157 -0.95 -8.66 -19.77
CA ILE A 157 -2.09 -9.40 -20.34
C ILE A 157 -2.13 -10.83 -19.81
N GLN A 158 -0.95 -11.44 -19.64
CA GLN A 158 -0.82 -12.85 -19.24
C GLN A 158 -1.27 -13.06 -17.79
N SER A 159 -1.88 -14.22 -17.51
CA SER A 159 -2.39 -14.52 -16.17
C SER A 159 -1.24 -14.62 -15.15
N GLU A 160 -0.13 -15.21 -15.56
CA GLU A 160 1.08 -15.40 -14.78
C GLU A 160 1.66 -14.04 -14.36
N GLU A 161 1.80 -13.12 -15.32
CA GLU A 161 2.31 -11.78 -15.05
C GLU A 161 1.38 -11.00 -14.12
N LYS A 162 0.05 -11.10 -14.30
CA LYS A 162 -0.92 -10.49 -13.37
C LYS A 162 -0.76 -11.04 -11.95
N ILE A 163 -0.61 -12.35 -11.79
CA ILE A 163 -0.41 -12.98 -10.48
C ILE A 163 0.91 -12.50 -9.85
N GLU A 164 2.00 -12.45 -10.61
CA GLU A 164 3.29 -11.97 -10.11
C GLU A 164 3.26 -10.48 -9.73
N THR A 165 2.59 -9.64 -10.52
CA THR A 165 2.41 -8.21 -10.23
C THR A 165 1.58 -8.02 -8.96
N LEU A 166 0.53 -8.81 -8.76
CA LEU A 166 -0.38 -8.71 -7.61
C LEU A 166 0.39 -8.70 -6.28
N LYS A 167 1.41 -9.54 -6.11
CA LYS A 167 2.24 -9.59 -4.90
C LYS A 167 2.77 -8.22 -4.46
N HIS A 168 3.14 -7.36 -5.41
CA HIS A 168 3.78 -6.08 -5.14
C HIS A 168 2.80 -5.02 -4.62
N LEU A 169 1.49 -5.30 -4.74
CA LEU A 169 0.40 -4.40 -4.39
C LEU A 169 -0.40 -4.88 -3.18
N LEU A 170 0.02 -5.97 -2.52
CA LEU A 170 -0.61 -6.49 -1.31
C LEU A 170 0.21 -6.17 -0.06
N GLU A 171 -0.45 -5.91 1.07
CA GLU A 171 0.20 -5.68 2.36
C GLU A 171 -0.23 -6.63 3.47
N LYS A 172 0.68 -6.86 4.43
CA LYS A 172 0.42 -7.57 5.70
C LYS A 172 -0.18 -8.97 5.44
N HIS A 173 -1.28 -9.30 6.11
CA HIS A 173 -1.97 -10.59 5.99
C HIS A 173 -2.47 -10.91 4.57
N CYS A 174 -2.54 -9.91 3.67
CA CYS A 174 -2.88 -10.16 2.27
C CYS A 174 -1.71 -10.85 1.53
N LEU A 175 -0.46 -10.63 1.95
CA LEU A 175 0.71 -11.35 1.43
C LEU A 175 0.74 -12.81 1.90
N ASP A 176 0.27 -13.07 3.13
CA ASP A 176 0.13 -14.44 3.64
C ASP A 176 -0.96 -15.20 2.88
N TRP A 177 -2.08 -14.52 2.56
CA TRP A 177 -3.10 -15.05 1.66
C TRP A 177 -2.53 -15.34 0.27
N TYR A 178 -1.77 -14.42 -0.32
CA TYR A 178 -1.12 -14.62 -1.62
C TYR A 178 -0.20 -15.85 -1.61
N SER A 179 0.63 -15.97 -0.57
CA SER A 179 1.52 -17.12 -0.38
C SER A 179 0.75 -18.44 -0.24
N SER A 180 -0.39 -18.40 0.47
CA SER A 180 -1.29 -19.55 0.59
C SER A 180 -1.95 -19.92 -0.74
N MET A 181 -2.33 -18.93 -1.55
CA MET A 181 -2.90 -19.15 -2.88
C MET A 181 -1.87 -19.70 -3.85
N LEU A 182 -0.59 -19.28 -3.76
CA LEU A 182 0.48 -19.88 -4.54
C LEU A 182 0.62 -21.39 -4.28
N ILE A 183 0.48 -21.82 -3.02
CA ILE A 183 0.54 -23.25 -2.66
C ILE A 183 -0.68 -24.00 -3.22
N LYS A 184 -1.87 -23.40 -3.20
CA LYS A 184 -3.13 -24.05 -3.65
C LYS A 184 -3.32 -24.07 -5.16
N LEU A 185 -2.93 -23.01 -5.87
CA LEU A 185 -3.29 -22.76 -7.28
C LEU A 185 -2.07 -22.65 -8.21
N THR A 186 -0.88 -22.28 -7.71
CA THR A 186 0.33 -21.93 -8.48
C THR A 186 0.23 -20.65 -9.32
N VAL A 187 1.38 -20.13 -9.81
CA VAL A 187 1.47 -18.92 -10.67
C VAL A 187 0.87 -19.16 -12.06
N ASN A 188 0.87 -20.41 -12.54
CA ASN A 188 0.39 -20.76 -13.88
C ASN A 188 -1.14 -20.92 -13.96
N SER A 189 -1.85 -20.62 -12.86
CA SER A 189 -3.30 -20.67 -12.84
C SER A 189 -3.93 -19.52 -13.61
N GLN A 190 -5.17 -19.73 -14.07
CA GLN A 190 -5.95 -18.66 -14.69
C GLN A 190 -6.20 -17.53 -13.69
N TRP A 191 -5.96 -16.28 -14.13
CA TRP A 191 -6.17 -15.09 -13.32
C TRP A 191 -7.59 -14.99 -12.74
N LYS A 192 -8.60 -15.42 -13.49
CA LYS A 192 -10.00 -15.42 -13.05
C LYS A 192 -10.19 -16.17 -11.72
N VAL A 193 -9.54 -17.31 -11.55
CA VAL A 193 -9.62 -18.11 -10.32
C VAL A 193 -9.00 -17.34 -9.13
N TRP A 194 -7.90 -16.64 -9.35
CA TRP A 194 -7.28 -15.78 -8.35
C TRP A 194 -8.17 -14.61 -7.94
N ARG A 195 -8.74 -13.92 -8.93
CA ARG A 195 -9.68 -12.81 -8.72
C ARG A 195 -10.91 -13.24 -7.93
N ASP A 196 -11.51 -14.36 -8.30
CA ASP A 196 -12.73 -14.85 -7.64
C ASP A 196 -12.43 -15.26 -6.19
N ASN A 197 -11.31 -15.94 -5.92
CA ASN A 197 -10.87 -16.26 -4.54
C ASN A 197 -10.53 -15.01 -3.71
N PHE A 198 -9.94 -13.99 -4.34
CA PHE A 198 -9.64 -12.71 -3.70
C PHE A 198 -10.93 -12.04 -3.24
N CYS A 199 -11.92 -11.94 -4.12
CA CYS A 199 -13.23 -11.39 -3.81
C CYS A 199 -13.99 -12.25 -2.80
N GLU A 200 -13.83 -13.58 -2.82
CA GLU A 200 -14.47 -14.45 -1.84
C GLU A 200 -13.91 -14.24 -0.43
N THR A 201 -12.59 -14.05 -0.33
CA THR A 201 -11.86 -13.90 0.94
C THR A 201 -12.01 -12.51 1.53
N PHE A 202 -11.83 -11.47 0.70
CA PHE A 202 -11.75 -10.08 1.13
C PHE A 202 -12.97 -9.24 0.74
N GLY A 203 -13.87 -9.78 -0.10
CA GLY A 203 -15.12 -9.13 -0.45
C GLY A 203 -15.93 -8.86 0.81
N ASN A 204 -16.35 -7.60 0.98
CA ASN A 204 -17.19 -7.26 2.10
C ASN A 204 -18.62 -7.79 1.86
N LYS A 205 -18.92 -8.97 2.41
CA LYS A 205 -20.26 -9.57 2.43
C LYS A 205 -21.14 -9.03 3.57
N GLY A 206 -20.61 -8.13 4.40
CA GLY A 206 -21.28 -7.60 5.59
C GLY A 206 -21.99 -6.27 5.36
N TRP A 207 -23.18 -6.13 5.92
CA TRP A 207 -23.98 -4.89 5.91
C TRP A 207 -23.37 -3.75 6.74
N SER A 208 -22.35 -4.00 7.55
CA SER A 208 -21.78 -3.02 8.47
C SER A 208 -21.17 -1.81 7.75
N GLN A 209 -20.39 -2.03 6.69
CA GLN A 209 -19.78 -0.94 5.92
C GLN A 209 -20.84 -0.16 5.13
N ILE A 210 -21.82 -0.86 4.54
CA ILE A 210 -22.96 -0.25 3.84
C ILE A 210 -23.75 0.64 4.81
N LYS A 211 -24.09 0.09 5.98
CA LYS A 211 -24.77 0.82 7.05
C LYS A 211 -23.94 2.02 7.49
N TYR A 212 -22.63 1.86 7.69
CA TYR A 212 -21.75 2.96 8.06
C TYR A 212 -21.75 4.06 7.00
N ALA A 213 -21.53 3.73 5.73
CA ALA A 213 -21.54 4.69 4.63
C ALA A 213 -22.86 5.46 4.55
N PHE A 214 -24.01 4.78 4.67
CA PHE A 214 -25.33 5.43 4.61
C PHE A 214 -25.65 6.25 5.86
N THR A 215 -25.24 5.78 7.04
CA THR A 215 -25.50 6.46 8.33
C THR A 215 -24.41 7.44 8.76
N PHE A 216 -23.31 7.59 8.02
CA PHE A 216 -22.27 8.57 8.31
C PHE A 216 -22.84 9.99 8.26
N LYS A 217 -22.67 10.75 9.35
CA LYS A 217 -23.22 12.11 9.52
C LYS A 217 -22.13 13.08 9.96
N TYR A 218 -22.34 14.35 9.67
CA TYR A 218 -21.50 15.43 10.13
C TYR A 218 -21.55 15.52 11.66
N GLN A 219 -20.37 15.59 12.29
CA GLN A 219 -20.25 15.77 13.74
C GLN A 219 -19.59 17.10 14.08
N ALA A 220 -18.46 17.39 13.45
CA ALA A 220 -17.67 18.61 13.63
C ALA A 220 -16.70 18.79 12.46
N GLY A 221 -16.09 19.98 12.36
CA GLY A 221 -15.08 20.31 11.34
C GLY A 221 -15.65 21.03 10.12
N SER A 222 -14.97 20.91 8.99
CA SER A 222 -15.45 21.48 7.72
C SER A 222 -16.62 20.67 7.18
N LEU A 223 -17.68 21.38 6.76
CA LEU A 223 -18.81 20.77 6.06
C LEU A 223 -18.39 20.20 4.70
N LEU A 224 -17.47 20.88 4.01
CA LEU A 224 -16.90 20.42 2.73
C LEU A 224 -16.11 19.11 2.91
N GLU A 225 -15.23 19.04 3.92
CA GLU A 225 -14.48 17.81 4.22
C GLU A 225 -15.42 16.64 4.54
N TYR A 226 -16.49 16.89 5.31
CA TYR A 226 -17.52 15.90 5.55
C TYR A 226 -18.18 15.44 4.24
N ALA A 227 -18.56 16.36 3.36
CA ALA A 227 -19.26 16.05 2.14
C ALA A 227 -18.41 15.19 1.19
N ILE A 228 -17.13 15.54 1.02
CA ILE A 228 -16.14 14.76 0.24
C ILE A 228 -15.96 13.36 0.85
N LYS A 229 -15.81 13.28 2.17
CA LYS A 229 -15.65 11.99 2.86
C LYS A 229 -16.89 11.11 2.72
N LYS A 230 -18.08 11.71 2.81
CA LYS A 230 -19.35 11.03 2.63
C LYS A 230 -19.53 10.54 1.19
N GLU A 231 -19.22 11.36 0.19
CA GLU A 231 -19.20 10.95 -1.23
C GLU A 231 -18.29 9.74 -1.43
N LYS A 232 -17.05 9.80 -0.93
CA LYS A 232 -16.10 8.69 -1.01
C LYS A 232 -16.68 7.40 -0.41
N LEU A 233 -17.19 7.46 0.82
CA LEU A 233 -17.79 6.29 1.48
C LEU A 233 -18.96 5.69 0.70
N LEU A 234 -19.77 6.52 0.03
CA LEU A 234 -20.88 6.05 -0.79
C LEU A 234 -20.38 5.36 -2.07
N LEU A 235 -19.36 5.92 -2.72
CA LEU A 235 -18.75 5.35 -3.92
C LEU A 235 -18.01 4.04 -3.62
N ASP A 236 -17.35 3.94 -2.47
CA ASP A 236 -16.68 2.72 -2.02
C ASP A 236 -17.68 1.55 -1.87
N VAL A 237 -18.92 1.85 -1.49
CA VAL A 237 -20.00 0.86 -1.36
C VAL A 237 -20.70 0.62 -2.70
N ASN A 238 -20.98 1.66 -3.47
CA ASN A 238 -21.65 1.56 -4.76
C ASN A 238 -21.14 2.62 -5.75
N LYS A 239 -20.29 2.17 -6.68
CA LYS A 239 -19.73 3.00 -7.76
C LYS A 239 -20.78 3.50 -8.75
N GLN A 240 -21.92 2.81 -8.86
CA GLN A 240 -23.01 3.13 -9.78
C GLN A 240 -24.16 3.88 -9.10
N ILE A 241 -23.95 4.41 -7.88
CA ILE A 241 -24.97 5.21 -7.22
C ILE A 241 -25.35 6.41 -8.09
N ASP A 242 -26.64 6.67 -8.23
CA ASP A 242 -27.11 7.80 -9.00
C ASP A 242 -26.76 9.12 -8.30
N THR A 243 -26.44 10.15 -9.08
CA THR A 243 -25.98 11.44 -8.57
C THR A 243 -27.00 12.08 -7.63
N GLN A 244 -28.30 11.93 -7.89
CA GLN A 244 -29.34 12.52 -7.06
C GLN A 244 -29.43 11.83 -5.69
N THR A 245 -29.39 10.50 -5.64
CA THR A 245 -29.37 9.74 -4.39
C THR A 245 -28.10 10.03 -3.61
N MET A 246 -26.95 10.13 -4.28
CA MET A 246 -25.71 10.53 -3.62
C MET A 246 -25.85 11.90 -2.95
N ILE A 247 -26.32 12.91 -3.68
CA ILE A 247 -26.57 14.26 -3.14
C ILE A 247 -27.54 14.20 -1.95
N ASN A 248 -28.66 13.48 -2.09
CA ASN A 248 -29.65 13.33 -1.03
C ASN A 248 -29.01 12.71 0.24
N LEU A 249 -28.21 11.65 0.09
CA LEU A 249 -27.55 10.97 1.21
C LEU A 249 -26.48 11.83 1.87
N ILE A 250 -25.78 12.69 1.11
CA ILE A 250 -24.83 13.66 1.67
C ILE A 250 -25.57 14.70 2.51
N VAL A 251 -26.62 15.30 1.95
CA VAL A 251 -27.43 16.34 2.60
C VAL A 251 -28.12 15.79 3.86
N MET A 252 -28.69 14.59 3.81
CA MET A 252 -29.37 13.96 4.96
C MET A 252 -28.46 13.72 6.17
N GLY A 253 -27.13 13.73 5.99
CA GLY A 253 -26.20 13.63 7.11
C GLY A 253 -25.68 14.97 7.63
N LEU A 254 -26.11 16.10 7.05
CA LEU A 254 -25.84 17.43 7.58
C LEU A 254 -26.77 17.76 8.76
N PRO A 255 -26.42 18.76 9.59
CA PRO A 255 -27.33 19.27 10.60
C PRO A 255 -28.56 19.97 10.00
N ASP A 256 -29.73 19.85 10.63
CA ASP A 256 -31.01 20.42 10.13
C ASP A 256 -30.90 21.91 9.72
N HIS A 257 -30.28 22.74 10.57
CA HIS A 257 -30.09 24.17 10.29
C HIS A 257 -29.19 24.51 9.08
N ILE A 258 -28.48 23.53 8.53
CA ILE A 258 -27.75 23.62 7.25
C ILE A 258 -28.61 23.08 6.12
N ILE A 259 -29.27 21.93 6.34
CA ILE A 259 -30.19 21.32 5.37
C ILE A 259 -31.26 22.34 4.94
N ASP A 260 -31.86 23.05 5.89
CA ASP A 260 -32.92 24.04 5.63
C ASP A 260 -32.46 25.22 4.75
N LYS A 261 -31.14 25.42 4.61
CA LYS A 261 -30.56 26.51 3.81
C LYS A 261 -30.10 26.07 2.43
N ILE A 262 -30.00 24.76 2.19
CA ILE A 262 -29.58 24.21 0.91
C ILE A 262 -30.82 24.10 0.02
N ASP A 263 -30.80 24.82 -1.10
CA ASP A 263 -31.84 24.69 -2.11
C ASP A 263 -31.65 23.40 -2.91
N LYS A 264 -32.71 22.59 -2.97
CA LYS A 264 -32.72 21.33 -3.71
C LYS A 264 -32.61 21.56 -5.22
N GLU A 265 -33.08 22.69 -5.74
CA GLU A 265 -33.06 23.00 -7.17
C GLU A 265 -31.67 23.43 -7.67
N THR A 266 -30.80 23.93 -6.79
CA THR A 266 -29.43 24.35 -7.14
C THR A 266 -28.42 23.19 -7.03
N ALA A 267 -28.70 22.19 -6.20
CA ALA A 267 -27.86 21.01 -5.99
C ALA A 267 -28.10 19.92 -7.05
N LYS A 268 -27.84 20.22 -8.34
CA LYS A 268 -27.97 19.27 -9.46
C LYS A 268 -26.73 18.39 -9.68
N SER A 269 -25.57 18.79 -9.15
CA SER A 269 -24.32 18.03 -9.20
C SER A 269 -23.60 18.05 -7.86
N THR A 270 -22.68 17.12 -7.64
CA THR A 270 -21.86 17.10 -6.41
C THR A 270 -21.01 18.36 -6.28
N ALA A 271 -20.50 18.89 -7.41
CA ALA A 271 -19.80 20.17 -7.43
C ALA A 271 -20.69 21.37 -7.05
N SER A 272 -21.94 21.43 -7.53
CA SER A 272 -22.85 22.51 -7.14
C SER A 272 -23.24 22.40 -5.67
N LEU A 273 -23.44 21.18 -5.18
CA LEU A 273 -23.65 20.90 -3.76
C LEU A 273 -22.47 21.39 -2.90
N TYR A 274 -21.23 21.12 -3.32
CA TYR A 274 -20.03 21.56 -2.58
C TYR A 274 -19.94 23.07 -2.49
N ASN A 275 -20.28 23.78 -3.57
CA ASN A 275 -20.33 25.23 -3.55
C ASN A 275 -21.42 25.75 -2.60
N GLU A 276 -22.61 25.17 -2.59
CA GLU A 276 -23.69 25.55 -1.66
C GLU A 276 -23.32 25.25 -0.20
N ILE A 277 -22.78 24.06 0.08
CA ILE A 277 -22.34 23.69 1.43
C ILE A 277 -21.24 24.64 1.94
N SER A 278 -20.29 24.99 1.07
CA SER A 278 -19.16 25.87 1.42
C SER A 278 -19.63 27.28 1.80
N LYS A 279 -20.75 27.77 1.24
CA LYS A 279 -21.35 29.06 1.65
C LYS A 279 -21.82 29.04 3.10
N HIS A 280 -21.95 27.89 3.74
CA HIS A 280 -22.45 27.78 5.11
C HIS A 280 -21.37 27.39 6.13
N GLU A 281 -20.09 27.31 5.75
CA GLU A 281 -18.96 27.00 6.65
C GLU A 281 -18.80 28.01 7.80
N TYR A 282 -19.16 29.28 7.61
CA TYR A 282 -19.11 30.25 8.70
C TYR A 282 -20.16 29.98 9.79
N VAL A 283 -21.21 29.21 9.48
CA VAL A 283 -22.31 28.90 10.41
C VAL A 283 -21.85 27.84 11.42
N THR A 284 -21.02 26.90 11.00
CA THR A 284 -20.42 25.87 11.86
C THR A 284 -19.29 26.45 12.71
N ASN A 285 -18.43 27.29 12.13
CA ASN A 285 -17.31 27.94 12.85
C ASN A 285 -17.75 28.94 13.94
N LYS A 286 -18.97 29.49 13.86
CA LYS A 286 -19.50 30.38 14.92
C LYS A 286 -19.84 29.66 16.23
N LYS A 287 -19.94 28.32 16.24
CA LYS A 287 -20.24 27.56 17.46
C LYS A 287 -19.05 27.43 18.42
N ASP A 288 -17.82 27.66 17.96
CA ASP A 288 -16.64 27.64 18.85
C ASP A 288 -16.49 28.91 19.71
N PHE A 289 -17.25 29.97 19.43
CA PHE A 289 -17.31 31.17 20.28
C PHE A 289 -18.56 31.26 21.18
N SER A 290 -19.55 30.37 21.00
CA SER A 290 -20.70 30.28 21.90
C SER A 290 -20.53 29.09 22.84
N LYS A 291 -19.91 29.37 23.99
CA LYS A 291 -19.97 28.63 25.25
C LYS A 291 -20.93 27.43 25.23
N ASN A 292 -20.40 26.27 25.61
CA ASN A 292 -21.12 25.21 26.31
C ASN A 292 -22.33 25.75 27.09
N LYS A 293 -23.51 25.72 26.48
CA LYS A 293 -24.77 25.62 27.19
C LYS A 293 -25.18 24.15 27.08
N ILE A 294 -24.45 23.34 27.85
CA ILE A 294 -25.00 22.10 28.35
C ILE A 294 -26.29 22.51 29.06
N TYR A 295 -27.43 22.08 28.54
CA TYR A 295 -28.67 22.06 29.29
C TYR A 295 -28.49 21.08 30.45
N THR A 296 -27.86 21.53 31.54
CA THR A 296 -28.21 21.02 32.85
C THR A 296 -29.35 21.89 33.34
N ASN A 297 -30.56 21.31 33.40
CA ASN A 297 -31.65 21.85 34.19
C ASN A 297 -31.20 21.82 35.66
N GLN A 298 -30.45 22.85 36.09
CA GLN A 298 -30.29 23.17 37.48
C GLN A 298 -31.43 24.10 37.87
N TYR A 299 -32.44 23.50 38.52
CA TYR A 299 -33.39 24.22 39.34
C TYR A 299 -32.64 25.20 40.25
N LYS A 300 -32.86 26.50 40.03
CA LYS A 300 -32.57 27.55 41.00
C LYS A 300 -33.55 27.41 42.16
N GLY A 301 -33.17 26.65 43.18
CA GLY A 301 -33.77 26.65 44.51
C GLY A 301 -32.89 27.42 45.50
N LYS A 302 -33.52 28.19 46.39
CA LYS A 302 -32.90 29.12 47.35
C LYS A 302 -31.76 28.49 48.19
N MET A 303 -30.76 29.31 48.49
CA MET A 303 -29.67 29.04 49.43
C MET A 303 -30.19 28.95 50.87
N ASP A 304 -30.77 27.81 51.25
CA ASP A 304 -31.06 27.49 52.65
C ASP A 304 -30.18 26.30 53.08
N LYS A 305 -29.13 26.62 53.85
CA LYS A 305 -28.34 25.77 54.75
C LYS A 305 -28.29 24.28 54.35
N ILE A 306 -27.32 23.91 53.52
CA ILE A 306 -27.08 22.51 53.15
C ILE A 306 -26.76 21.72 54.42
N LYS A 307 -27.72 20.93 54.92
CA LYS A 307 -27.50 19.99 56.03
C LYS A 307 -26.68 18.80 55.51
N PRO A 308 -25.80 18.22 56.34
CA PRO A 308 -25.08 17.01 55.95
C PRO A 308 -26.06 15.85 55.75
N CYS A 309 -25.73 14.97 54.81
CA CYS A 309 -26.52 13.80 54.46
C CYS A 309 -26.52 12.81 55.64
N LYS A 310 -27.69 12.59 56.25
CA LYS A 310 -27.84 11.67 57.39
C LYS A 310 -27.51 10.22 57.02
N ILE A 311 -27.71 9.83 55.77
CA ILE A 311 -27.39 8.46 55.30
C ILE A 311 -25.87 8.22 55.38
N CYS A 312 -25.07 9.20 54.99
CA CYS A 312 -23.61 9.10 55.04
C CYS A 312 -23.09 9.15 56.49
N GLU A 313 -23.72 9.98 57.33
CA GLU A 313 -23.42 10.12 58.75
C GLU A 313 -23.73 8.82 59.53
N ASN A 314 -24.92 8.24 59.33
CA ASN A 314 -25.33 6.99 59.97
C ASN A 314 -24.47 5.76 59.58
N LEU A 315 -23.80 5.82 58.42
CA LEU A 315 -22.90 4.76 57.93
C LEU A 315 -21.43 4.99 58.31
N ASN A 316 -21.14 6.00 59.14
CA ASN A 316 -19.78 6.42 59.52
C ASN A 316 -18.86 6.65 58.30
N LYS A 317 -19.39 7.18 57.18
CA LYS A 317 -18.63 7.45 55.95
C LYS A 317 -18.21 8.92 55.80
N GLY A 318 -18.26 9.68 56.91
CA GLY A 318 -17.91 11.10 56.98
C GLY A 318 -19.06 12.04 56.60
N VAL A 319 -18.89 13.32 56.94
CA VAL A 319 -19.91 14.38 56.77
C VAL A 319 -19.91 14.85 55.31
N ARG A 320 -20.90 14.43 54.52
CA ARG A 320 -21.04 14.77 53.09
C ARG A 320 -22.32 15.57 52.84
N PHE A 321 -22.25 16.57 51.97
CA PHE A 321 -23.33 17.53 51.74
C PHE A 321 -23.96 17.34 50.35
N HIS A 322 -25.07 16.60 50.30
CA HIS A 322 -25.88 16.41 49.09
C HIS A 322 -27.31 16.00 49.51
N PRO A 323 -28.32 16.15 48.62
CA PRO A 323 -29.66 15.63 48.88
C PRO A 323 -29.61 14.12 49.12
N GLU A 324 -30.36 13.63 50.12
CA GLU A 324 -30.42 12.19 50.45
C GLU A 324 -30.91 11.36 49.28
N GLU A 325 -31.75 11.93 48.42
CA GLU A 325 -32.27 11.29 47.20
C GLU A 325 -31.18 10.90 46.20
N LYS A 326 -30.10 11.68 46.17
CA LYS A 326 -28.94 11.44 45.30
C LYS A 326 -27.79 10.77 46.05
N CYS A 327 -28.03 10.30 47.28
CA CYS A 327 -27.03 9.57 48.03
C CYS A 327 -26.76 8.22 47.38
N TRP A 328 -25.48 7.99 47.03
CA TRP A 328 -25.02 6.71 46.49
C TRP A 328 -25.42 5.51 47.37
N PHE A 329 -25.36 5.68 48.69
CA PHE A 329 -25.70 4.64 49.66
C PHE A 329 -27.21 4.43 49.85
N ARG A 330 -28.06 5.25 49.22
CA ARG A 330 -29.51 5.03 49.14
C ARG A 330 -29.86 4.04 48.02
N GLN A 331 -29.14 4.11 46.90
CA GLN A 331 -29.39 3.24 45.74
C GLN A 331 -29.01 1.78 45.99
N THR A 332 -28.02 1.53 46.85
CA THR A 332 -27.63 0.15 47.24
C THR A 332 -28.73 -0.58 48.01
N LYS A 333 -29.44 0.08 48.95
CA LYS A 333 -30.56 -0.54 49.68
C LYS A 333 -31.77 -0.89 48.81
N ILE A 334 -32.01 -0.11 47.74
CA ILE A 334 -33.12 -0.35 46.80
C ILE A 334 -32.78 -1.51 45.86
N ASN A 335 -31.53 -1.61 45.42
CA ASN A 335 -31.08 -2.69 44.54
C ASN A 335 -31.02 -4.06 45.24
N ASP A 336 -30.74 -4.11 46.54
CA ASP A 336 -30.76 -5.37 47.31
C ASP A 336 -32.19 -5.92 47.50
N HIS A 337 -33.20 -5.05 47.57
CA HIS A 337 -34.61 -5.50 47.66
C HIS A 337 -35.14 -6.07 46.33
N ASN A 338 -34.66 -5.56 45.19
CA ASN A 338 -35.06 -6.01 43.85
C ASN A 338 -34.37 -7.29 43.38
N ARG A 339 -33.24 -7.68 44.00
CA ARG A 339 -32.58 -8.96 43.70
C ARG A 339 -33.29 -10.18 44.30
N ASN A 340 -34.16 -10.00 45.30
CA ASN A 340 -34.87 -11.10 45.95
C ASN A 340 -36.27 -11.42 45.38
N SER A 341 -36.82 -10.61 44.46
CA SER A 341 -38.23 -10.73 44.04
C SER A 341 -38.48 -11.37 42.67
N ASN A 342 -37.47 -11.61 41.82
CA ASN A 342 -37.72 -12.15 40.47
C ASN A 342 -37.06 -13.53 40.27
N LYS A 343 -37.75 -14.58 40.74
CA LYS A 343 -37.60 -15.96 40.29
C LYS A 343 -38.70 -16.28 39.26
N THR A 344 -38.33 -17.09 38.25
CA THR A 344 -39.17 -17.75 37.20
C THR A 344 -39.54 -16.82 36.03
N VAL A 345 -39.36 -17.11 34.72
CA VAL A 345 -39.39 -18.35 33.91
C VAL A 345 -38.59 -18.17 32.58
N ASN A 346 -37.82 -19.21 32.18
CA ASN A 346 -37.33 -19.71 30.85
C ASN A 346 -37.09 -18.76 29.65
N ASN A 347 -36.05 -18.88 28.79
CA ASN A 347 -35.01 -19.88 28.56
C ASN A 347 -33.81 -19.30 27.76
N SER A 348 -32.61 -19.85 28.09
CA SER A 348 -31.38 -20.09 27.29
C SER A 348 -30.51 -18.94 26.74
N VAL A 349 -29.65 -18.47 27.64
CA VAL A 349 -28.21 -18.13 27.55
C VAL A 349 -27.38 -18.94 26.53
N ILE A 350 -26.47 -18.27 25.80
CA ILE A 350 -25.04 -18.62 25.73
C ILE A 350 -24.20 -17.33 25.71
N ASP A 351 -23.55 -17.03 26.83
CA ASP A 351 -22.35 -16.21 26.92
C ASP A 351 -21.15 -17.06 26.50
N ILE A 352 -20.27 -16.54 25.64
CA ILE A 352 -18.87 -16.97 25.56
C ILE A 352 -17.99 -15.72 25.60
N GLU A 353 -17.25 -15.62 26.70
CA GLU A 353 -16.25 -14.64 27.05
C GLU A 353 -15.05 -14.69 26.09
N LEU A 354 -14.51 -13.50 25.74
CA LEU A 354 -13.15 -13.37 25.21
C LEU A 354 -12.35 -12.53 26.22
N ASN A 355 -11.68 -13.21 27.15
CA ASN A 355 -10.65 -12.59 27.98
C ASN A 355 -9.30 -13.26 27.65
N ASN A 356 -8.43 -12.49 27.01
CA ASN A 356 -7.04 -12.85 26.72
C ASN A 356 -6.19 -12.60 27.98
N GLU A 357 -5.75 -13.65 28.65
CA GLU A 357 -4.63 -13.55 29.60
C GLU A 357 -3.35 -14.08 28.95
N TYR A 358 -2.42 -13.15 28.72
CA TYR A 358 -1.02 -13.43 28.44
C TYR A 358 -0.39 -14.07 29.68
N GLN A 359 -0.03 -15.34 29.62
CA GLN A 359 0.94 -15.94 30.53
C GLN A 359 2.35 -15.43 30.19
N LYS A 360 2.96 -14.69 31.12
CA LYS A 360 4.42 -14.59 31.23
C LYS A 360 4.84 -15.48 32.40
N ASN A 361 5.55 -16.55 32.08
CA ASN A 361 6.35 -17.29 33.05
C ASN A 361 7.70 -16.59 33.19
N GLU A 362 8.00 -16.09 34.38
CA GLU A 362 9.19 -16.44 35.20
C GLU A 362 9.03 -15.85 36.60
#